data_AF-A0A965FXI3-F1
#
_entry.id   AF-A0A965FXI3-F1
#
_cell.length_a   1.000
_cell.length_b   1.000
_cell.length_c   1.000
_cell.angle_alpha   90.00
_cell.angle_beta   90.00
_cell.angle_gamma   90.00
#
_symmetry.space_group_name_H-M   'P 1'
#
loop_
_entity.id
_entity.type
_entity.pdbx_description
1 polymer ?
#
loop_
_entity_poly.entity_id
_entity_poly.type
_entity_poly.pdbx_seq_one_letter_code
_entity_poly.pdbx_strand_id
1 'polypeptide(L)'
;SQYTADISQIDAREEAVKLGVRYSEIAIKPVFDVFMASLADQFQGLAADTTEENIQARVRGTLLMALSNKTGAIVVTTGNKSEMGTGYATLYGDMAGGFAVLKDISKMLVYRLANYRNTISPVIPQRVITRAPSAELRPNQTDQDSLPPYDVLDAIMEAYVEHNRGPAEIEAAGYARKDVDRVIQLLRISEYKRRQSPVGIRITPRGFGKDWRYPITNKYRHRFD
;
A
#
# COMPACT_ATOMS: atom_id res chain seq x y z
N SER A 1 3.94 3.41 16.47
CA SER A 1 3.63 4.87 16.38
C SER A 1 2.70 5.23 17.52
N GLN A 2 2.47 6.53 17.79
CA GLN A 2 1.49 6.97 18.79
C GLN A 2 0.04 6.55 18.47
N TYR A 3 -0.23 6.20 17.21
CA TYR A 3 -1.53 5.72 16.73
C TYR A 3 -1.61 4.20 16.55
N THR A 4 -0.52 3.47 16.80
CA THR A 4 -0.50 2.01 16.62
C THR A 4 -1.32 1.37 17.73
N ALA A 5 -2.37 0.64 17.36
CA ALA A 5 -3.21 -0.04 18.33
C ALA A 5 -2.44 -1.21 18.98
N ASP A 6 -2.68 -1.46 20.27
CA ASP A 6 -2.04 -2.58 20.99
C ASP A 6 -2.28 -3.91 20.28
N ILE A 7 -3.48 -4.10 19.73
CA ILE A 7 -3.86 -5.29 18.97
C ILE A 7 -2.95 -5.55 17.77
N SER A 8 -2.46 -4.50 17.09
CA SER A 8 -1.57 -4.63 15.93
C SER A 8 -0.20 -5.18 16.33
N GLN A 9 0.31 -4.77 17.50
CA GLN A 9 1.57 -5.26 18.03
C GLN A 9 1.43 -6.70 18.54
N ILE A 10 0.31 -7.01 19.21
CA ILE A 10 -0.02 -8.36 19.68
C ILE A 10 -0.10 -9.32 18.50
N ASP A 11 -0.86 -8.98 17.44
CA ASP A 11 -1.02 -9.83 16.26
C ASP A 11 0.32 -10.09 15.55
N ALA A 12 1.14 -9.05 15.36
CA ALA A 12 2.45 -9.18 14.73
C ALA A 12 3.41 -10.06 15.54
N ARG A 13 3.39 -9.91 16.88
CA ARG A 13 4.19 -10.74 17.78
C ARG A 13 3.73 -12.20 17.78
N GLU A 14 2.42 -12.44 17.81
CA GLU A 14 1.83 -13.77 17.76
C GLU A 14 2.23 -14.50 16.47
N GLU A 15 2.10 -13.84 15.32
CA GLU A 15 2.48 -14.41 14.01
C GLU A 15 3.98 -14.72 13.96
N ALA A 16 4.84 -13.82 14.43
CA ALA A 16 6.28 -14.01 14.45
C ALA A 16 6.70 -15.23 15.31
N VAL A 17 6.06 -15.41 16.47
CA VAL A 17 6.26 -16.57 17.34
C VAL A 17 5.82 -17.86 16.65
N LYS A 18 4.63 -17.87 16.02
CA LYS A 18 4.12 -19.03 15.27
C LYS A 18 5.02 -19.45 14.11
N LEU A 19 5.66 -18.48 13.46
CA LEU A 19 6.61 -18.70 12.36
C LEU A 19 8.03 -19.03 12.82
N GLY A 20 8.35 -18.87 14.11
CA GLY A 20 9.70 -19.07 14.64
C GLY A 20 10.72 -18.06 14.11
N VAL A 21 10.29 -16.84 13.77
CA VAL A 21 11.17 -15.80 13.24
C VAL A 21 11.62 -14.81 14.32
N ARG A 22 12.79 -14.22 14.12
CA ARG A 22 13.27 -13.14 15.00
C ARG A 22 12.32 -11.95 14.93
N TYR A 23 11.87 -11.50 16.10
CA TYR A 23 10.98 -10.35 16.25
C TYR A 23 11.66 -9.25 17.08
N SER A 24 11.44 -7.99 16.73
CA SER A 24 11.96 -6.83 17.46
C SER A 24 11.05 -5.63 17.24
N GLU A 25 10.92 -4.78 18.26
CA GLU A 25 10.10 -3.57 18.21
C GLU A 25 11.01 -2.34 18.32
N ILE A 26 10.81 -1.37 17.42
CA ILE A 26 11.51 -0.08 17.45
C ILE A 26 10.46 1.02 17.39
N ALA A 27 10.31 1.76 18.50
CA ALA A 27 9.39 2.88 18.55
C ALA A 27 9.89 4.03 17.66
N ILE A 28 9.03 4.52 16.76
CA ILE A 28 9.38 5.61 15.84
C ILE A 28 9.11 7.00 16.38
N LYS A 29 8.35 7.13 17.49
CA LYS A 29 7.92 8.42 18.03
C LYS A 29 9.11 9.37 18.30
N PRO A 30 10.22 8.94 18.92
CA PRO A 30 11.35 9.85 19.15
C PRO A 30 11.93 10.44 17.86
N VAL A 31 12.05 9.63 16.80
CA VAL A 31 12.56 10.07 15.50
C VAL A 31 11.55 10.98 14.80
N PHE A 32 10.26 10.62 14.86
CA PHE A 32 9.17 11.45 14.34
C PHE A 32 9.14 12.84 15.00
N ASP A 33 9.25 12.90 16.32
CA ASP A 33 9.22 14.16 17.07
C ASP A 33 10.41 15.07 16.66
N VAL A 34 11.59 14.50 16.38
CA VAL A 34 12.74 15.25 15.84
C VAL A 34 12.46 15.83 14.46
N PHE A 35 11.81 15.07 13.55
CA PHE A 35 11.39 15.59 12.24
C PHE A 35 10.40 16.75 12.39
N MET A 36 9.40 16.60 13.27
CA MET A 36 8.40 17.64 13.52
C MET A 36 9.03 18.90 14.11
N ALA A 37 9.96 18.77 15.05
CA ALA A 37 10.69 19.90 15.60
C ALA A 37 11.54 20.61 14.53
N SER A 38 12.19 19.84 13.66
CA SER A 38 13.03 20.39 12.58
C SER A 38 12.25 21.13 11.49
N LEU A 39 10.96 20.82 11.34
CA LEU A 39 10.06 21.43 10.35
C LEU A 39 9.11 22.48 10.96
N ALA A 40 9.17 22.71 12.28
CA ALA A 40 8.20 23.51 13.02
C ALA A 40 8.02 24.92 12.44
N ASP A 41 9.12 25.63 12.17
CA ASP A 41 9.09 26.99 11.62
C ASP A 41 8.48 27.03 10.21
N GLN A 42 8.75 26.00 9.39
CA GLN A 42 8.26 25.92 8.01
C GLN A 42 6.78 25.51 7.95
N PHE A 43 6.29 24.80 8.97
CA PHE A 43 4.89 24.36 9.06
C PHE A 43 4.02 25.30 9.88
N GLN A 44 4.56 26.44 10.34
CA GLN A 44 3.82 27.38 11.17
C GLN A 44 2.56 27.87 10.45
N GLY A 45 1.40 27.67 11.09
CA GLY A 45 0.09 28.08 10.56
C GLY A 45 -0.51 27.13 9.52
N LEU A 46 0.17 26.03 9.17
CA LEU A 46 -0.38 24.98 8.30
C LEU A 46 -1.11 23.93 9.15
N ALA A 47 -2.24 23.44 8.64
CA ALA A 47 -2.95 22.32 9.25
C ALA A 47 -2.23 21.01 8.95
N ALA A 48 -2.20 20.09 9.92
CA ALA A 48 -1.68 18.75 9.71
C ALA A 48 -2.46 18.03 8.62
N ASP A 49 -1.76 17.30 7.76
CA ASP A 49 -2.34 16.55 6.65
C ASP A 49 -1.59 15.23 6.39
N THR A 50 -1.66 14.70 5.17
CA THR A 50 -0.93 13.48 4.80
C THR A 50 0.59 13.60 4.94
N THR A 51 1.13 14.81 5.12
CA THR A 51 2.56 15.08 5.29
C THR A 51 3.10 14.41 6.55
N GLU A 52 2.44 14.60 7.70
CA GLU A 52 2.83 13.99 8.97
C GLU A 52 2.70 12.47 8.94
N GLU A 53 1.66 11.95 8.28
CA GLU A 53 1.49 10.51 8.03
C GLU A 53 2.66 9.95 7.21
N ASN A 54 3.03 10.65 6.13
CA ASN A 54 4.13 10.26 5.24
C ASN A 54 5.49 10.30 5.96
N ILE A 55 5.72 11.25 6.88
CA ILE A 55 6.94 11.28 7.70
C ILE A 55 7.06 10.00 8.53
N GLN A 56 5.98 9.58 9.19
CA GLN A 56 5.99 8.32 9.96
C GLN A 56 6.32 7.10 9.08
N ALA A 57 5.78 7.04 7.85
CA ALA A 57 6.09 5.96 6.93
C ALA A 57 7.58 5.98 6.49
N ARG A 58 8.13 7.17 6.17
CA ARG A 58 9.55 7.34 5.78
C ARG A 58 10.53 7.04 6.91
N VAL A 59 10.17 7.35 8.16
CA VAL A 59 10.97 6.95 9.33
C VAL A 59 11.09 5.43 9.40
N ARG A 60 9.98 4.70 9.21
CA ARG A 60 9.99 3.22 9.18
C ARG A 60 10.87 2.70 8.03
N GLY A 61 10.71 3.24 6.83
CA GLY A 61 11.53 2.88 5.67
C GLY A 61 13.03 3.07 5.93
N THR A 62 13.41 4.23 6.48
CA THR A 62 14.81 4.53 6.84
C THR A 62 15.37 3.54 7.86
N LEU A 63 14.61 3.20 8.90
CA LEU A 63 15.05 2.22 9.92
C LEU A 63 15.29 0.83 9.31
N LEU A 64 14.37 0.34 8.47
CA LEU A 64 14.51 -0.96 7.80
C LEU A 64 15.70 -0.98 6.85
N MET A 65 15.90 0.09 6.08
CA MET A 65 17.06 0.22 5.19
C MET A 65 18.38 0.30 5.97
N ALA A 66 18.41 0.97 7.13
CA ALA A 66 19.59 0.99 7.99
C ALA A 66 19.94 -0.40 8.54
N LEU A 67 18.94 -1.18 8.96
CA LEU A 67 19.13 -2.57 9.37
C LEU A 67 19.64 -3.44 8.22
N SER A 68 19.06 -3.30 7.03
CA SER A 68 19.53 -3.96 5.80
C SER A 68 20.99 -3.64 5.51
N ASN A 69 21.37 -2.36 5.52
CA ASN A 69 22.75 -1.93 5.29
C ASN A 69 23.73 -2.53 6.30
N LYS A 70 23.32 -2.66 7.57
CA LYS A 70 24.19 -3.16 8.64
C LYS A 70 24.32 -4.69 8.65
N THR A 71 23.29 -5.40 8.19
CA THR A 71 23.20 -6.87 8.29
C THR A 71 23.38 -7.58 6.94
N GLY A 72 23.27 -6.87 5.82
CA GLY A 72 23.26 -7.43 4.47
C GLY A 72 21.92 -8.07 4.06
N ALA A 73 20.91 -8.07 4.92
CA ALA A 73 19.60 -8.63 4.61
C ALA A 73 18.79 -7.73 3.67
N ILE A 74 18.04 -8.32 2.73
CA ILE A 74 17.15 -7.55 1.85
C ILE A 74 15.87 -7.14 2.57
N VAL A 75 15.45 -5.89 2.41
CA VAL A 75 14.10 -5.45 2.85
C VAL A 75 13.06 -5.93 1.84
N VAL A 76 12.10 -6.72 2.32
CA VAL A 76 10.92 -7.13 1.55
C VAL A 76 9.78 -6.14 1.82
N THR A 77 9.28 -5.48 0.78
CA THR A 77 8.14 -4.57 0.88
C THR A 77 6.82 -5.32 0.72
N THR A 78 5.77 -4.78 1.32
CA THR A 78 4.47 -5.46 1.49
C THR A 78 3.33 -4.81 0.72
N GLY A 79 3.63 -3.82 -0.13
CA GLY A 79 2.64 -3.16 -0.97
C GLY A 79 2.04 -4.11 -2.01
N ASN A 80 0.71 -4.19 -2.06
CA ASN A 80 0.00 -5.06 -2.99
C ASN A 80 -0.38 -4.34 -4.31
N LYS A 81 -0.90 -5.08 -5.29
CA LYS A 81 -1.22 -4.54 -6.63
C LYS A 81 -2.22 -3.39 -6.57
N SER A 82 -3.22 -3.49 -5.69
CA SER A 82 -4.29 -2.51 -5.51
C SER A 82 -3.76 -1.18 -4.97
N GLU A 83 -2.90 -1.26 -3.95
CA GLU A 83 -2.21 -0.11 -3.35
C GLU A 83 -1.24 0.54 -4.35
N MET A 84 -0.40 -0.26 -5.02
CA MET A 84 0.55 0.25 -6.02
C MET A 84 -0.17 0.84 -7.24
N GLY A 85 -1.27 0.24 -7.67
CA GLY A 85 -2.09 0.70 -8.78
C GLY A 85 -2.69 2.06 -8.47
N THR A 86 -3.33 2.23 -7.32
CA THR A 86 -3.95 3.50 -6.93
C THR A 86 -2.96 4.52 -6.36
N GLY A 87 -1.73 4.10 -6.03
CA GLY A 87 -0.72 4.90 -5.36
C GLY A 87 -1.08 5.26 -3.92
N TYR A 88 -1.89 4.41 -3.28
CA TYR A 88 -2.11 4.38 -1.85
C TYR A 88 -0.86 3.81 -1.17
N ALA A 89 0.20 4.60 -1.22
CA ALA A 89 1.56 4.24 -0.83
C ALA A 89 2.38 5.52 -0.61
N THR A 90 3.32 5.46 0.32
CA THR A 90 4.27 6.52 0.60
C THR A 90 5.58 6.23 -0.12
N LEU A 91 5.95 7.10 -1.06
CA LEU A 91 7.30 7.05 -1.65
C LEU A 91 8.35 7.14 -0.56
N TYR A 92 9.27 6.16 -0.57
CA TYR A 92 10.35 5.99 0.39
C TYR A 92 9.88 5.71 1.84
N GLY A 93 8.59 5.42 2.02
CA GLY A 93 8.02 4.88 3.24
C GLY A 93 7.83 3.38 3.12
N ASP A 94 6.58 2.93 3.02
CA ASP A 94 6.21 1.53 2.78
C ASP A 94 6.79 0.95 1.46
N MET A 95 7.15 1.82 0.52
CA MET A 95 7.81 1.43 -0.74
C MET A 95 9.34 1.23 -0.60
N ALA A 96 9.95 1.56 0.55
CA ALA A 96 11.39 1.44 0.74
C ALA A 96 11.81 -0.02 0.95
N GLY A 97 12.39 -0.63 -0.08
CA GLY A 97 13.01 -1.94 0.03
C GLY A 97 13.56 -2.48 -1.29
N GLY A 98 14.10 -3.69 -1.25
CA GLY A 98 14.76 -4.31 -2.40
C GLY A 98 13.84 -5.18 -3.25
N PHE A 99 12.76 -5.72 -2.67
CA PHE A 99 11.88 -6.66 -3.37
C PHE A 99 10.43 -6.59 -2.88
N ALA A 100 9.48 -6.52 -3.80
CA ALA A 100 8.05 -6.39 -3.51
C ALA A 100 7.31 -7.70 -3.84
N VAL A 101 7.14 -8.56 -2.84
CA VAL A 101 6.58 -9.93 -3.03
C VAL A 101 5.12 -9.88 -3.47
N LEU A 102 4.34 -8.93 -2.94
CA LEU A 102 2.91 -8.82 -3.20
C LEU A 102 2.57 -7.89 -4.37
N LYS A 103 3.58 -7.40 -5.11
CA LYS A 103 3.43 -6.30 -6.08
C LYS A 103 2.37 -6.54 -7.15
N ASP A 104 2.15 -7.79 -7.56
CA ASP A 104 1.16 -8.16 -8.58
C ASP A 104 0.02 -9.04 -8.01
N ILE A 105 -0.19 -8.98 -6.70
CA ILE A 105 -1.29 -9.66 -5.99
C ILE A 105 -2.33 -8.60 -5.60
N SER A 106 -3.57 -8.72 -6.05
CA SER A 106 -4.65 -7.80 -5.65
C SER A 106 -5.03 -7.97 -4.17
N LYS A 107 -5.63 -6.96 -3.53
CA LYS A 107 -5.98 -7.01 -2.11
C LYS A 107 -6.92 -8.18 -1.81
N MET A 108 -7.92 -8.39 -2.65
CA MET A 108 -8.85 -9.52 -2.50
C MET A 108 -8.12 -10.87 -2.64
N LEU A 109 -7.11 -10.96 -3.50
CA LEU A 109 -6.27 -12.16 -3.59
C LEU A 109 -5.36 -12.31 -2.37
N VAL A 110 -4.84 -11.23 -1.78
CA VAL A 110 -4.10 -11.30 -0.50
C VAL A 110 -4.95 -11.95 0.60
N TYR A 111 -6.21 -11.54 0.76
CA TYR A 111 -7.11 -12.17 1.73
C TYR A 111 -7.34 -13.66 1.44
N ARG A 112 -7.55 -14.03 0.17
CA ARG A 112 -7.72 -15.44 -0.23
C ARG A 112 -6.47 -16.27 0.05
N LEU A 113 -5.28 -15.73 -0.25
CA LEU A 113 -4.00 -16.39 0.00
C LEU A 113 -3.70 -16.53 1.49
N ALA A 114 -4.04 -15.53 2.31
CA ALA A 114 -3.90 -15.62 3.76
C ALA A 114 -4.78 -16.74 4.35
N ASN A 115 -6.05 -16.81 3.92
CA ASN A 115 -6.96 -17.89 4.32
C ASN A 115 -6.44 -19.26 3.86
N TYR A 116 -5.99 -19.38 2.60
CA TYR A 116 -5.37 -20.60 2.09
C TYR A 116 -4.11 -21.00 2.89
N ARG A 117 -3.22 -20.06 3.19
CA ARG A 117 -2.01 -20.34 3.98
C ARG A 117 -2.36 -20.91 5.35
N ASN A 118 -3.44 -20.43 5.97
CA ASN A 118 -3.93 -20.91 7.25
C ASN A 118 -4.55 -22.31 7.20
N THR A 119 -5.02 -22.80 6.05
CA THR A 119 -5.47 -24.21 5.91
C THR A 119 -4.30 -25.19 5.95
N ILE A 120 -3.10 -24.76 5.54
CA ILE A 120 -1.87 -25.55 5.62
C ILE A 120 -1.30 -25.52 7.04
N SER A 121 -1.20 -24.32 7.62
CA SER A 121 -0.75 -24.13 9.00
C SER A 121 -1.23 -22.76 9.49
N PRO A 122 -1.97 -22.68 10.61
CA PRO A 122 -2.67 -21.47 11.05
C PRO A 122 -1.73 -20.44 11.71
N VAL A 123 -0.83 -19.88 10.90
CA VAL A 123 0.22 -18.95 11.33
C VAL A 123 -0.27 -17.50 11.38
N ILE A 124 -1.17 -17.09 10.48
CA ILE A 124 -1.70 -15.73 10.40
C ILE A 124 -2.86 -15.61 11.40
N PRO A 125 -2.80 -14.73 12.42
CA PRO A 125 -3.90 -14.56 13.36
C PRO A 125 -5.20 -14.15 12.64
N GLN A 126 -6.33 -14.77 12.98
CA GLN A 126 -7.59 -14.54 12.26
C GLN A 126 -8.02 -13.07 12.26
N ARG A 127 -7.72 -12.34 13.34
CA ARG A 127 -7.99 -10.91 13.47
C ARG A 127 -7.28 -10.06 12.41
N VAL A 128 -6.08 -10.47 11.95
CA VAL A 128 -5.36 -9.78 10.86
C VAL A 128 -6.16 -9.86 9.56
N ILE A 129 -6.88 -10.95 9.33
CA ILE A 129 -7.69 -11.19 8.13
C ILE A 129 -9.05 -10.48 8.22
N THR A 130 -9.69 -10.48 9.39
CA THR A 130 -11.08 -9.99 9.53
C THR A 130 -11.19 -8.51 9.85
N ARG A 131 -10.13 -7.87 10.38
CA ARG A 131 -10.16 -6.45 10.70
C ARG A 131 -10.16 -5.57 9.44
N ALA A 132 -10.74 -4.38 9.56
CA ALA A 132 -10.67 -3.39 8.49
C ALA A 132 -9.20 -2.99 8.22
N PRO A 133 -8.80 -2.85 6.94
CA PRO A 133 -7.45 -2.46 6.59
C PRO A 133 -7.19 -0.98 6.94
N SER A 134 -6.02 -0.72 7.51
CA SER A 134 -5.57 0.60 7.96
C SER A 134 -4.04 0.66 8.05
N ALA A 135 -3.47 1.84 7.76
CA ALA A 135 -2.06 2.14 7.97
C ALA A 135 -1.72 2.64 9.40
N GLU A 136 -2.75 2.93 10.21
CA GLU A 136 -2.62 3.43 11.60
C GLU A 136 -1.63 4.62 11.73
N LEU A 137 -1.75 5.60 10.83
CA LEU A 137 -0.93 6.82 10.80
C LEU A 137 -1.63 8.03 11.41
N ARG A 138 -2.95 7.96 11.61
CA ARG A 138 -3.78 8.94 12.33
C ARG A 138 -4.98 8.25 13.01
N PRO A 139 -5.70 8.92 13.94
CA PRO A 139 -6.84 8.33 14.64
C PRO A 139 -7.96 7.90 13.69
N ASN A 140 -8.54 6.73 13.94
CA ASN A 140 -9.70 6.16 13.22
C ASN A 140 -9.50 6.04 11.68
N GLN A 141 -8.25 5.94 11.23
CA GLN A 141 -7.93 5.83 9.80
C GLN A 141 -8.44 4.51 9.21
N THR A 142 -9.05 4.60 8.03
CA THR A 142 -9.32 3.41 7.18
C THR A 142 -8.84 3.66 5.75
N ASP A 143 -8.49 2.59 5.02
CA ASP A 143 -8.13 2.71 3.60
C ASP A 143 -9.29 3.28 2.76
N GLN A 144 -10.54 3.02 3.18
CA GLN A 144 -11.75 3.49 2.53
C GLN A 144 -11.98 5.00 2.63
N ASP A 145 -11.21 5.71 3.48
CA ASP A 145 -11.20 7.17 3.51
C ASP A 145 -10.72 7.76 2.17
N SER A 146 -9.94 7.00 1.39
CA SER A 146 -9.30 7.46 0.14
C SER A 146 -9.62 6.60 -1.09
N LEU A 147 -10.02 5.35 -0.87
CA LEU A 147 -10.24 4.33 -1.90
C LEU A 147 -11.68 3.81 -1.88
N PRO A 148 -12.24 3.40 -3.04
CA PRO A 148 -13.41 2.53 -3.05
C PRO A 148 -13.16 1.22 -2.28
N PRO A 149 -14.22 0.48 -1.89
CA PRO A 149 -14.10 -0.88 -1.38
C PRO A 149 -13.21 -1.74 -2.28
N TYR A 150 -12.38 -2.59 -1.67
CA TYR A 150 -11.35 -3.33 -2.40
C TYR A 150 -11.89 -4.32 -3.43
N ASP A 151 -13.07 -4.89 -3.22
CA ASP A 151 -13.77 -5.72 -4.20
C ASP A 151 -14.15 -4.94 -5.47
N VAL A 152 -14.67 -3.73 -5.30
CA VAL A 152 -14.98 -2.80 -6.42
C VAL A 152 -13.69 -2.32 -7.08
N LEU A 153 -12.72 -1.87 -6.30
CA LEU A 153 -11.44 -1.36 -6.78
C LEU A 153 -10.68 -2.43 -7.57
N ASP A 154 -10.55 -3.65 -7.04
CA ASP A 154 -9.82 -4.73 -7.68
C ASP A 154 -10.48 -5.14 -9.00
N ALA A 155 -11.82 -5.22 -9.04
CA ALA A 155 -12.53 -5.61 -10.25
C ALA A 155 -12.43 -4.55 -11.36
N ILE A 156 -12.54 -3.25 -11.00
CA ILE A 156 -12.32 -2.16 -11.96
C ILE A 156 -10.87 -2.17 -12.45
N MET A 157 -9.90 -2.38 -11.55
CA MET A 157 -8.49 -2.47 -11.91
C MET A 157 -8.19 -3.66 -12.83
N GLU A 158 -8.73 -4.84 -12.56
CA GLU A 158 -8.58 -6.03 -13.39
C GLU A 158 -9.14 -5.78 -14.80
N ALA A 159 -10.36 -5.24 -14.89
CA ALA A 159 -10.99 -4.90 -16.16
C ALA A 159 -10.19 -3.87 -16.96
N TYR A 160 -9.75 -2.78 -16.32
CA TYR A 160 -9.05 -1.68 -17.00
C TYR A 160 -7.60 -2.01 -17.33
N VAL A 161 -6.86 -2.61 -16.39
CA VAL A 161 -5.44 -2.89 -16.54
C VAL A 161 -5.24 -4.19 -17.29
N GLU A 162 -5.78 -5.29 -16.78
CA GLU A 162 -5.47 -6.64 -17.26
C GLU A 162 -6.23 -7.00 -18.52
N HIS A 163 -7.50 -6.61 -18.61
CA HIS A 163 -8.35 -6.87 -19.77
C HIS A 163 -8.45 -5.70 -20.75
N ASN A 164 -7.80 -4.56 -20.44
CA ASN A 164 -7.73 -3.39 -21.31
C ASN A 164 -9.13 -2.87 -21.75
N ARG A 165 -10.14 -3.00 -20.89
CA ARG A 165 -11.49 -2.50 -21.12
C ARG A 165 -11.55 -1.00 -20.93
N GLY A 166 -12.30 -0.32 -21.80
CA GLY A 166 -12.57 1.11 -21.67
C GLY A 166 -13.54 1.42 -20.53
N PRO A 167 -13.56 2.67 -20.01
CA PRO A 167 -14.46 3.07 -18.93
C PRO A 167 -15.94 2.73 -19.18
N ALA A 168 -16.44 2.97 -20.40
CA ALA A 168 -17.82 2.68 -20.78
C ALA A 168 -18.15 1.17 -20.72
N GLU A 169 -17.20 0.29 -21.04
CA GLU A 169 -17.40 -1.16 -20.94
C GLU A 169 -17.43 -1.61 -19.47
N ILE A 170 -16.66 -0.95 -18.61
CA ILE A 170 -16.64 -1.23 -17.17
C ILE A 170 -17.96 -0.75 -16.54
N GLU A 171 -18.46 0.41 -16.93
CA GLU A 171 -19.78 0.88 -16.50
C GLU A 171 -20.91 -0.03 -16.97
N ALA A 172 -20.87 -0.47 -18.23
CA ALA A 172 -21.83 -1.43 -18.77
C ALA A 172 -21.79 -2.79 -18.05
N ALA A 173 -20.67 -3.13 -17.40
CA ALA A 173 -20.53 -4.30 -16.54
C ALA A 173 -21.13 -4.11 -15.12
N GLY A 174 -21.72 -2.93 -14.83
CA GLY A 174 -22.46 -2.67 -13.59
C GLY A 174 -21.70 -1.87 -12.52
N TYR A 175 -20.48 -1.39 -12.81
CA TYR A 175 -19.74 -0.55 -11.87
C TYR A 175 -20.16 0.91 -11.97
N ALA A 176 -20.30 1.59 -10.83
CA ALA A 176 -20.72 2.99 -10.79
C ALA A 176 -19.67 3.90 -11.48
N ARG A 177 -20.14 4.79 -12.36
CA ARG A 177 -19.28 5.77 -13.08
C ARG A 177 -18.30 6.49 -12.14
N LYS A 178 -18.79 6.91 -10.98
CA LYS A 178 -17.98 7.60 -9.94
C LYS A 178 -16.76 6.78 -9.52
N ASP A 179 -16.92 5.48 -9.32
CA ASP A 179 -15.82 4.59 -8.89
C ASP A 179 -14.87 4.30 -10.04
N VAL A 180 -15.40 4.08 -11.25
CA VAL A 180 -14.59 3.90 -12.47
C VAL A 180 -13.70 5.12 -12.72
N ASP A 181 -14.29 6.32 -12.73
CA ASP A 181 -13.55 7.57 -12.90
C ASP A 181 -12.50 7.77 -11.80
N ARG A 182 -12.86 7.46 -10.56
CA ARG A 182 -11.96 7.60 -9.40
C ARG A 182 -10.76 6.66 -9.51
N VAL A 183 -10.98 5.37 -9.78
CA VAL A 183 -9.90 4.37 -9.90
C VAL A 183 -8.98 4.72 -11.07
N ILE A 184 -9.53 5.11 -12.22
CA ILE A 184 -8.72 5.51 -13.39
C ILE A 184 -7.92 6.78 -13.12
N GLN A 185 -8.51 7.76 -12.42
CA GLN A 185 -7.78 8.94 -11.99
C GLN A 185 -6.61 8.58 -11.07
N LEU A 186 -6.84 7.73 -10.06
CA LEU A 186 -5.81 7.25 -9.13
C LEU A 186 -4.70 6.51 -9.87
N LEU A 187 -5.05 5.59 -10.77
CA LEU A 187 -4.10 4.90 -11.64
C LEU A 187 -3.22 5.92 -12.37
N ARG A 188 -3.81 6.92 -13.03
CA ARG A 188 -3.03 7.90 -13.80
C ARG A 188 -2.09 8.73 -12.93
N ILE A 189 -2.57 9.31 -11.83
CA ILE A 189 -1.74 10.23 -11.01
C ILE A 189 -0.62 9.50 -10.27
N SER A 190 -0.74 8.18 -10.08
CA SER A 190 0.20 7.37 -9.31
C SER A 190 1.33 6.75 -10.13
N GLU A 191 1.42 7.05 -11.43
CA GLU A 191 2.46 6.53 -12.33
C GLU A 191 3.88 6.84 -11.82
N TYR A 192 4.12 8.06 -11.34
CA TYR A 192 5.44 8.44 -10.82
C TYR A 192 5.86 7.63 -9.59
N LYS A 193 4.90 7.22 -8.74
CA LYS A 193 5.17 6.35 -7.59
C LYS A 193 5.54 4.95 -8.06
N ARG A 194 4.74 4.37 -8.97
CA ARG A 194 4.97 3.02 -9.50
C ARG A 194 6.33 2.85 -10.17
N ARG A 195 6.81 3.89 -10.86
CA ARG A 195 8.14 3.91 -11.51
C ARG A 195 9.31 3.77 -10.53
N GLN A 196 9.09 4.04 -9.25
CA GLN A 196 10.08 3.92 -8.18
C GLN A 196 9.80 2.76 -7.22
N SER A 197 8.73 2.00 -7.48
CA SER A 197 8.42 0.79 -6.72
C SER A 197 9.53 -0.26 -6.95
N PRO A 198 9.98 -0.98 -5.90
CA PRO A 198 10.93 -2.07 -6.05
C PRO A 198 10.48 -3.10 -7.09
N VAL A 199 11.43 -3.87 -7.61
CA VAL A 199 11.08 -5.00 -8.48
C VAL A 199 10.24 -6.02 -7.70
N GLY A 200 9.32 -6.69 -8.39
CA GLY A 200 8.44 -7.69 -7.81
C GLY A 200 8.07 -8.74 -8.83
N ILE A 201 7.36 -9.77 -8.36
CA ILE A 201 6.95 -10.91 -9.18
C ILE A 201 5.66 -10.55 -9.92
N ARG A 202 5.59 -10.89 -11.22
CA ARG A 202 4.36 -10.85 -12.00
C ARG A 202 3.67 -12.21 -11.91
N ILE A 203 2.39 -12.21 -11.57
CA ILE A 203 1.54 -13.42 -11.57
C ILE A 203 0.28 -13.25 -12.42
N THR A 204 -0.04 -12.03 -12.85
CA THR A 204 -1.23 -11.70 -13.65
C THR A 204 -0.88 -11.55 -15.13
N PRO A 205 -1.88 -11.58 -16.04
CA PRO A 205 -1.68 -11.29 -17.46
C PRO A 205 -1.04 -9.92 -17.73
N ARG A 206 -1.26 -8.91 -16.86
CA ARG A 206 -0.63 -7.59 -17.00
C ARG A 206 -0.32 -6.96 -15.64
N GLY A 207 0.97 -6.88 -15.31
CA GLY A 207 1.44 -6.25 -14.08
C GLY A 207 2.00 -4.83 -14.28
N PHE A 208 2.21 -4.10 -13.17
CA PHE A 208 2.81 -2.76 -13.16
C PHE A 208 4.34 -2.75 -13.32
N GLY A 209 4.84 -3.54 -14.26
CA GLY A 209 6.25 -3.64 -14.62
C GLY A 209 6.47 -3.38 -16.11
N LYS A 210 7.07 -4.34 -16.81
CA LYS A 210 7.36 -4.23 -18.25
C LYS A 210 6.08 -4.16 -19.12
N ASP A 211 4.94 -4.61 -18.61
CA ASP A 211 3.66 -4.69 -19.32
C ASP A 211 2.81 -3.39 -19.20
N TRP A 212 3.20 -2.48 -18.30
CA TRP A 212 2.53 -1.20 -18.07
C TRP A 212 3.50 -0.04 -18.36
N ARG A 213 3.48 0.46 -19.60
CA ARG A 213 4.39 1.51 -20.07
C ARG A 213 3.61 2.79 -20.37
N TYR A 214 3.27 3.53 -19.32
CA TYR A 214 2.56 4.82 -19.45
C TYR A 214 3.47 6.00 -19.14
N PRO A 215 3.25 7.17 -19.78
CA PRO A 215 3.99 8.38 -19.45
C PRO A 215 3.60 8.91 -18.06
N ILE A 216 4.58 9.40 -17.31
CA ILE A 216 4.33 10.13 -16.05
C ILE A 216 3.59 11.44 -16.36
N THR A 217 4.14 12.23 -17.28
CA THR A 217 3.52 13.47 -17.76
C THR A 217 2.40 13.14 -18.73
N ASN A 218 1.18 13.00 -18.21
CA ASN A 218 0.03 12.58 -18.99
C ASN A 218 -1.20 13.49 -18.77
N LYS A 219 -1.56 14.26 -19.80
CA LYS A 219 -2.80 15.07 -19.83
C LYS A 219 -3.94 14.41 -20.59
N TYR A 220 -3.80 13.17 -21.04
CA TYR A 220 -4.89 12.44 -21.65
C TYR A 220 -6.08 12.37 -20.67
N ARG A 221 -7.23 12.87 -21.15
CA ARG A 221 -8.52 12.81 -20.48
C ARG A 221 -9.40 11.98 -21.39
N HIS A 222 -9.86 10.82 -20.93
CA HIS A 222 -10.99 10.14 -21.54
C HIS A 222 -12.20 11.06 -21.35
N ARG A 223 -12.47 11.93 -22.33
CA ARG A 223 -13.77 12.59 -22.46
C ARG A 223 -14.60 11.69 -23.35
N PHE A 224 -15.65 11.12 -22.78
CA PHE A 224 -16.79 10.67 -23.56
C PHE A 224 -17.66 11.90 -23.71
N ASP A 225 -17.65 12.46 -24.91
CA ASP A 225 -18.75 13.29 -25.37
C ASP A 225 -19.75 12.34 -26.03
#